data_AF-A0AAW1IVK2-F1
#
_entry.id   AF-A0AAW1IVK2-F1
#
_cell.length_a   1.000
_cell.length_b   1.000
_cell.length_c   1.000
_cell.angle_alpha   90.00
_cell.angle_beta   90.00
_cell.angle_gamma   90.00
#
_symmetry.space_group_name_H-M   'P 1'
#
loop_
_entity.id
_entity.type
_entity.pdbx_description
1 polymer ?
#
loop_
_entity_poly.entity_id
_entity_poly.type
_entity_poly.pdbx_seq_one_letter_code
_entity_poly.pdbx_strand_id
1 'polypeptide(L)'
;MKIAIDGTACTGKSTFLKQLQIMSLPVIVGDYYEHCNRFPILKDKFANTDHKNIYTFYLTNKSIDGYIHDRCPISNIIYDWIIKILNGNMSIDEGLSMVNKYKDLLYPEGWFVIIWVTEEDEDIVINRMKQRNNGIDIFTAEYIRVQNQMFREVAKVFNFPLFVKRELLNADMHLQTLSLLIPIIRNSPIIYQMGEREIKTKPANDAGSDLTVSSNVVLLIGKLNQVCLLERVYIPKGFMGLIKERSSAAKKMGLSVVGGVIDAEYMGPLTVAVTVMKDSIVWLGDSIVQIVFIPIVKGNFCNCNVQGFATLRGENGWGSTGGYCNDAQ
;
A
#
# COMPACT_ATOMS: atom_id res chain seq x y z
N MET A 1 -1.89 -6.69 -0.08
CA MET A 1 -0.78 -7.12 0.79
C MET A 1 -0.22 -5.86 1.44
N LYS A 2 -0.14 -5.86 2.77
CA LYS A 2 0.44 -4.78 3.58
C LYS A 2 1.91 -5.10 3.82
N ILE A 3 2.77 -4.09 3.91
CA ILE A 3 4.18 -4.29 4.21
C ILE A 3 4.50 -3.60 5.53
N ALA A 4 5.21 -4.24 6.44
CA ALA A 4 5.69 -3.60 7.66
C ALA A 4 7.21 -3.71 7.77
N ILE A 5 7.83 -2.61 8.17
CA ILE A 5 9.20 -2.66 8.72
C ILE A 5 9.06 -2.51 10.23
N ASP A 6 9.44 -3.56 10.96
CA ASP A 6 9.23 -3.67 12.39
C ASP A 6 10.54 -3.94 13.15
N GLY A 7 10.47 -4.15 14.46
CA GLY A 7 11.60 -4.55 15.28
C GLY A 7 12.05 -3.46 16.26
N THR A 8 13.32 -3.47 16.65
CA THR A 8 13.79 -2.76 17.85
C THR A 8 13.94 -1.25 17.69
N ALA A 9 14.06 -0.54 18.82
CA ALA A 9 14.25 0.91 18.82
C ALA A 9 15.60 1.30 18.15
N CYS A 10 15.66 2.53 17.63
CA CYS A 10 16.89 3.13 17.10
C CYS A 10 17.61 2.41 15.94
N THR A 11 16.92 1.51 15.23
CA THR A 11 17.47 0.90 14.00
C THR A 11 17.45 1.83 12.78
N GLY A 12 16.77 2.99 12.88
CA GLY A 12 16.65 3.97 11.78
C GLY A 12 15.44 3.78 10.88
N LYS A 13 14.49 2.91 11.25
CA LYS A 13 13.24 2.63 10.49
C LYS A 13 12.52 3.89 10.03
N SER A 14 12.15 4.78 10.95
CA SER A 14 11.39 5.98 10.60
C SER A 14 12.17 6.91 9.66
N THR A 15 13.51 6.95 9.75
CA THR A 15 14.35 7.69 8.80
C THR A 15 14.33 7.04 7.41
N PHE A 16 14.47 5.72 7.34
CA PHE A 16 14.41 4.96 6.09
C PHE A 16 13.02 5.09 5.43
N LEU A 17 11.94 4.97 6.20
CA LEU A 17 10.57 5.15 5.71
C LEU A 17 10.33 6.57 5.16
N LYS A 18 10.86 7.61 5.83
CA LYS A 18 10.83 8.99 5.29
C LYS A 18 11.60 9.11 3.97
N GLN A 19 12.73 8.43 3.82
CA GLN A 19 13.46 8.39 2.53
C GLN A 19 12.63 7.73 1.43
N LEU A 20 11.96 6.61 1.73
CA LEU A 20 11.05 5.96 0.77
C LEU A 20 9.87 6.87 0.39
N GLN A 21 9.33 7.64 1.34
CA GLN A 21 8.28 8.61 1.08
C GLN A 21 8.74 9.74 0.15
N ILE A 22 9.99 10.23 0.29
CA ILE A 22 10.60 11.20 -0.64
C ILE A 22 10.72 10.62 -2.05
N MET A 23 10.91 9.30 -2.17
CA MET A 23 10.91 8.58 -3.45
C MET A 23 9.50 8.31 -3.99
N SER A 24 8.46 8.94 -3.42
CA SER A 24 7.04 8.79 -3.81
C SER A 24 6.49 7.38 -3.64
N LEU A 25 7.07 6.57 -2.75
CA LEU A 25 6.51 5.26 -2.40
C LEU A 25 5.34 5.43 -1.42
N PRO A 26 4.33 4.53 -1.49
CA PRO A 26 3.18 4.56 -0.59
C PRO A 26 3.62 4.13 0.82
N VAL A 27 4.00 5.10 1.65
CA VAL A 27 4.50 4.87 3.01
C VAL A 27 3.57 5.53 4.02
N ILE A 28 3.21 4.79 5.07
CA ILE A 28 2.57 5.32 6.26
C ILE A 28 3.62 5.39 7.37
N VAL A 29 4.08 6.61 7.63
CA VAL A 29 4.93 6.93 8.77
C VAL A 29 4.02 7.33 9.93
N GLY A 30 4.29 6.81 11.12
CA GLY A 30 3.47 7.06 12.30
C GLY A 30 3.85 6.09 13.40
N ASP A 31 4.92 6.39 14.12
CA ASP A 31 5.26 5.60 15.29
C ASP A 31 4.29 5.90 16.45
N TYR A 32 4.37 5.08 17.51
CA TYR A 32 3.52 5.26 18.68
C TYR A 32 3.66 6.65 19.31
N TYR A 33 4.84 7.26 19.25
CA TYR A 33 5.07 8.60 19.78
C TYR A 33 4.30 9.67 18.98
N GLU A 34 4.37 9.62 17.65
CA GLU A 34 3.60 10.52 16.78
C GLU A 34 2.08 10.38 17.01
N HIS A 35 1.59 9.15 17.22
CA HIS A 35 0.19 8.90 17.57
C HIS A 35 -0.19 9.44 18.96
N CYS A 36 0.69 9.33 19.95
CA CYS A 36 0.49 9.91 21.28
C CYS A 36 0.47 11.44 21.27
N ASN A 37 1.21 12.09 20.36
CA ASN A 37 1.13 13.54 20.20
C ASN A 37 -0.24 13.96 19.64
N ARG A 38 -0.81 13.16 18.73
CA ARG A 38 -2.15 13.40 18.18
C ARG A 38 -3.28 13.05 19.14
N PHE A 39 -3.10 11.98 19.91
CA PHE A 39 -4.08 11.45 20.86
C PHE A 39 -3.41 11.28 22.24
N PRO A 40 -3.29 12.36 23.05
CA PRO A 40 -2.58 12.32 24.32
C PRO A 40 -3.08 11.27 25.32
N ILE A 41 -4.36 10.90 25.23
CA ILE A 41 -4.98 9.83 26.02
C ILE A 41 -4.30 8.47 25.83
N LEU A 42 -3.58 8.25 24.73
CA LEU A 42 -2.93 6.97 24.48
C LEU A 42 -1.60 6.82 25.22
N LYS A 43 -1.03 7.88 25.80
CA LYS A 43 0.33 7.86 26.40
C LYS A 43 0.52 6.80 27.48
N ASP A 44 -0.54 6.48 28.22
CA ASP A 44 -0.57 5.50 29.31
C ASP A 44 -1.03 4.10 28.87
N LYS A 45 -1.04 3.76 27.56
CA LYS A 45 -1.58 2.46 27.10
C LYS A 45 -0.96 1.22 27.75
N PHE A 46 0.27 1.34 28.25
CA PHE A 46 0.95 0.23 28.94
C PHE A 46 0.50 0.08 30.41
N ALA A 47 -0.14 1.10 30.96
CA ALA A 47 -0.79 1.07 32.28
C ALA A 47 -2.29 0.76 32.18
N ASN A 48 -2.92 0.96 31.01
CA ASN A 48 -4.35 0.76 30.80
C ASN A 48 -4.65 -0.19 29.63
N THR A 49 -5.23 -1.36 29.94
CA THR A 49 -5.63 -2.39 28.98
C THR A 49 -6.62 -1.89 27.91
N ASP A 50 -7.53 -0.99 28.25
CA ASP A 50 -8.50 -0.45 27.29
C ASP A 50 -7.82 0.40 26.24
N HIS A 51 -6.91 1.28 26.64
CA HIS A 51 -6.13 2.12 25.73
C HIS A 51 -5.25 1.28 24.80
N LYS A 52 -4.70 0.17 25.30
CA LYS A 52 -3.98 -0.80 24.49
C LYS A 52 -4.87 -1.42 23.41
N ASN A 53 -6.07 -1.89 23.78
CA ASN A 53 -7.01 -2.51 22.85
C ASN A 53 -7.49 -1.50 21.79
N ILE A 54 -7.82 -0.27 22.22
CA ILE A 54 -8.19 0.83 21.33
C ILE A 54 -7.07 1.13 20.33
N TYR A 55 -5.82 1.18 20.80
CA TYR A 55 -4.68 1.45 19.93
C TYR A 55 -4.42 0.31 18.94
N THR A 56 -4.54 -0.96 19.35
CA THR A 56 -4.44 -2.11 18.43
C THR A 56 -5.52 -2.03 17.34
N PHE A 57 -6.76 -1.70 17.71
CA PHE A 57 -7.85 -1.53 16.77
C PHE A 57 -7.59 -0.35 15.80
N TYR A 58 -7.11 0.78 16.33
CA TYR A 58 -6.72 1.94 15.54
C TYR A 58 -5.65 1.60 14.49
N LEU A 59 -4.56 0.93 14.89
CA LEU A 59 -3.49 0.52 13.97
C LEU A 59 -4.03 -0.40 12.87
N THR A 60 -4.87 -1.37 13.25
CA THR A 60 -5.48 -2.32 12.30
C THR A 60 -6.31 -1.59 11.25
N ASN A 61 -7.14 -0.62 11.66
CA ASN A 61 -7.97 0.16 10.73
C ASN A 61 -7.19 1.17 9.88
N LYS A 62 -6.01 1.61 10.34
CA LYS A 62 -5.13 2.49 9.55
C LYS A 62 -4.25 1.75 8.56
N SER A 63 -4.26 0.41 8.58
CA SER A 63 -3.41 -0.40 7.74
C SER A 63 -3.99 -0.53 6.32
N ILE A 64 -3.38 0.14 5.35
CA ILE A 64 -3.77 0.16 3.93
C ILE A 64 -2.96 -0.86 3.13
N ASP A 65 -3.65 -1.63 2.29
CA ASP A 65 -3.00 -2.54 1.33
C ASP A 65 -2.14 -1.77 0.31
N GLY A 66 -0.99 -2.34 -0.04
CA GLY A 66 -0.04 -1.71 -0.96
C GLY A 66 0.87 -0.65 -0.32
N TYR A 67 0.66 -0.32 0.96
CA TYR A 67 1.49 0.62 1.70
C TYR A 67 2.55 -0.09 2.57
N ILE A 68 3.66 0.62 2.79
CA ILE A 68 4.72 0.28 3.74
C ILE A 68 4.45 1.00 5.05
N HIS A 69 4.36 0.26 6.16
CA HIS A 69 3.97 0.75 7.47
C HIS A 69 5.15 0.73 8.45
N ASP A 70 5.22 1.77 9.29
CA ASP A 70 6.05 1.77 10.50
C ASP A 70 5.37 0.90 11.57
N ARG A 71 5.66 -0.41 11.52
CA ARG A 71 5.12 -1.52 12.35
C ARG A 71 3.85 -2.23 11.85
N CYS A 72 3.72 -3.47 12.29
CA CYS A 72 2.57 -4.36 12.13
C CYS A 72 1.77 -4.42 13.44
N PRO A 73 0.43 -4.65 13.43
CA PRO A 73 -0.39 -4.72 14.64
C PRO A 73 0.11 -5.70 15.71
N ILE A 74 0.69 -6.85 15.31
CA ILE A 74 1.28 -7.84 16.23
C ILE A 74 2.29 -7.21 17.20
N SER A 75 3.04 -6.20 16.74
CA SER A 75 4.10 -5.59 17.54
C SER A 75 3.56 -4.87 18.76
N ASN A 76 2.31 -4.41 18.74
CA ASN A 76 1.69 -3.84 19.94
C ASN A 76 1.54 -4.88 21.07
N ILE A 77 1.35 -6.16 20.72
CA ILE A 77 1.33 -7.29 21.67
C ILE A 77 2.75 -7.60 22.14
N ILE A 78 3.72 -7.65 21.21
CA ILE A 78 5.12 -7.94 21.55
C ILE A 78 5.70 -6.87 22.49
N TYR A 79 5.44 -5.59 22.23
CA TYR A 79 5.83 -4.49 23.11
C TYR A 79 5.19 -4.58 24.49
N ASP A 80 3.94 -5.05 24.61
CA ASP A 80 3.31 -5.28 25.92
C ASP A 80 4.04 -6.36 26.73
N TRP A 81 4.45 -7.46 26.08
CA TRP A 81 5.24 -8.50 26.74
C TRP A 81 6.63 -8.00 27.13
N ILE A 82 7.29 -7.23 26.26
CA ILE A 82 8.56 -6.57 26.57
C ILE A 82 8.43 -5.71 27.85
N ILE A 83 7.39 -4.90 27.95
CA ILE A 83 7.17 -4.04 29.14
C ILE A 83 6.86 -4.88 30.39
N LYS A 84 6.07 -5.96 30.27
CA LYS A 84 5.82 -6.88 31.39
C LYS A 84 7.10 -7.56 31.88
N ILE A 85 8.01 -7.91 30.97
CA ILE A 85 9.31 -8.49 31.30
C ILE A 85 10.17 -7.49 32.07
N LEU A 86 10.27 -6.26 31.59
CA LEU A 86 11.04 -5.20 32.26
C LEU A 86 10.49 -4.83 33.63
N ASN A 87 9.17 -4.96 33.83
CA ASN A 87 8.54 -4.71 35.12
C ASN A 87 8.59 -5.92 36.07
N GLY A 88 9.21 -7.04 35.65
CA GLY A 88 9.30 -8.27 36.44
C GLY A 88 7.98 -9.07 36.56
N ASN A 89 6.97 -8.73 35.75
CA ASN A 89 5.66 -9.39 35.74
C ASN A 89 5.59 -10.61 34.81
N MET A 90 6.65 -10.86 34.04
CA MET A 90 6.79 -11.97 33.11
C MET A 90 8.28 -12.29 32.95
N SER A 91 8.66 -13.56 32.87
CA SER A 91 10.04 -13.91 32.51
C SER A 91 10.27 -13.82 31.01
N ILE A 92 11.52 -13.65 30.59
CA ILE A 92 11.86 -13.66 29.16
C ILE A 92 11.47 -14.99 28.48
N ASP A 93 11.71 -16.12 29.15
CA ASP A 93 11.39 -17.45 28.62
C ASP A 93 9.88 -17.65 28.44
N GLU A 94 9.07 -17.13 29.37
CA GLU A 94 7.62 -17.06 29.21
C GLU A 94 7.24 -16.24 27.97
N GLY A 95 7.80 -15.04 27.81
CA GLY A 95 7.55 -14.19 26.65
C GLY A 95 7.91 -14.85 25.31
N LEU A 96 9.07 -15.51 25.23
CA LEU A 96 9.51 -16.23 24.03
C LEU A 96 8.59 -17.43 23.74
N SER A 97 8.21 -18.19 24.77
CA SER A 97 7.29 -19.33 24.65
C SER A 97 5.90 -18.90 24.17
N MET A 98 5.43 -17.73 24.59
CA MET A 98 4.15 -17.15 24.16
C MET A 98 4.10 -16.90 22.64
N VAL A 99 5.20 -16.46 22.02
CA VAL A 99 5.25 -16.26 20.55
C VAL A 99 4.95 -17.57 19.82
N ASN A 100 5.60 -18.66 20.21
CA ASN A 100 5.38 -19.97 19.61
C ASN A 100 4.02 -20.57 19.97
N LYS A 101 3.58 -20.42 21.22
CA LYS A 101 2.28 -20.93 21.71
C LYS A 101 1.10 -20.36 20.94
N TYR A 102 1.16 -19.07 20.58
CA TYR A 102 0.08 -18.36 19.89
C TYR A 102 0.38 -18.10 18.41
N LYS A 103 1.35 -18.79 17.82
CA LYS A 103 1.83 -18.50 16.45
C LYS A 103 0.69 -18.46 15.41
N ASP A 104 -0.25 -19.39 15.46
CA ASP A 104 -1.32 -19.47 14.46
C ASP A 104 -2.37 -18.36 14.63
N LEU A 105 -2.49 -17.81 15.85
CA LEU A 105 -3.40 -16.70 16.17
C LEU A 105 -2.74 -15.32 16.01
N LEU A 106 -1.42 -15.27 16.13
CA LEU A 106 -0.64 -14.04 16.02
C LEU A 106 -0.12 -13.79 14.61
N TYR A 107 -0.11 -14.79 13.74
CA TYR A 107 0.35 -14.64 12.36
C TYR A 107 -0.45 -13.52 11.66
N PRO A 108 0.21 -12.45 11.20
CA PRO A 108 -0.47 -11.31 10.62
C PRO A 108 -0.84 -11.61 9.15
N GLU A 109 -1.97 -12.27 8.94
CA GLU A 109 -2.45 -12.60 7.59
C GLU A 109 -2.51 -11.37 6.67
N GLY A 110 -2.00 -11.52 5.45
CA GLY A 110 -1.94 -10.44 4.45
C GLY A 110 -0.81 -9.44 4.66
N TRP A 111 0.06 -9.63 5.66
CA TRP A 111 1.25 -8.81 5.89
C TRP A 111 2.53 -9.48 5.41
N PHE A 112 3.38 -8.69 4.76
CA PHE A 112 4.79 -8.99 4.55
C PHE A 112 5.61 -8.19 5.56
N VAL A 113 6.16 -8.86 6.57
CA VAL A 113 6.84 -8.21 7.70
C VAL A 113 8.35 -8.40 7.56
N ILE A 114 9.10 -7.30 7.61
CA ILE A 114 10.56 -7.28 7.68
C ILE A 114 10.95 -6.82 9.09
N ILE A 115 11.77 -7.60 9.79
CA ILE A 115 12.21 -7.29 11.14
C ILE A 115 13.61 -6.68 11.11
N TRP A 116 13.77 -5.49 11.70
CA TRP A 116 15.06 -4.85 11.92
C TRP A 116 15.42 -4.90 13.41
N VAL A 117 16.58 -5.45 13.73
CA VAL A 117 17.15 -5.47 15.08
C VAL A 117 18.50 -4.76 15.12
N THR A 118 19.02 -4.46 16.32
CA THR A 118 20.35 -3.84 16.47
C THR A 118 21.29 -4.75 17.25
N GLU A 119 22.54 -4.87 16.80
CA GLU A 119 23.67 -5.48 17.51
C GLU A 119 24.74 -4.42 17.83
N GLU A 120 24.40 -3.14 17.68
CA GLU A 120 25.28 -2.05 18.12
C GLU A 120 25.43 -2.05 19.65
N ASP A 121 26.51 -1.44 20.10
CA ASP A 121 26.74 -1.18 21.51
C ASP A 121 25.55 -0.45 22.16
N GLU A 122 25.10 -0.97 23.30
CA GLU A 122 23.89 -0.51 23.98
C GLU A 122 24.01 0.94 24.44
N ASP A 123 25.19 1.41 24.83
CA ASP A 123 25.40 2.80 25.24
C ASP A 123 25.25 3.75 24.04
N ILE A 124 25.71 3.33 22.85
CA ILE A 124 25.50 4.08 21.60
C ILE A 124 24.01 4.16 21.26
N VAL A 125 23.28 3.06 21.41
CA VAL A 125 21.83 3.01 21.18
C VAL A 125 21.09 3.90 22.19
N ILE A 126 21.38 3.77 23.48
CA ILE A 126 20.80 4.56 24.57
C ILE A 126 21.05 6.06 24.35
N ASN A 127 22.27 6.45 23.97
CA ASN A 127 22.60 7.85 23.70
C ASN A 127 21.76 8.43 22.57
N ARG A 128 21.52 7.67 21.49
CA ARG A 128 20.61 8.09 20.41
C ARG A 128 19.15 8.15 20.85
N MET A 129 18.71 7.21 21.69
CA MET A 129 17.36 7.25 22.25
C MET A 129 17.16 8.49 23.13
N LYS A 130 18.15 8.83 23.97
CA LYS A 130 18.16 10.05 24.81
C LYS A 130 18.13 11.32 23.95
N GLN A 131 18.90 11.38 22.87
CA GLN A 131 18.89 12.52 21.94
C GLN A 131 17.54 12.70 21.25
N ARG A 132 16.83 11.60 20.96
CA ARG A 132 15.48 11.65 20.37
C ARG A 132 14.44 12.22 21.34
N ASN A 133 14.66 12.07 22.66
CA ASN A 133 13.87 12.61 23.77
C ASN A 133 12.35 12.61 23.53
N ASN A 134 11.80 11.45 23.15
CA ASN A 134 10.37 11.32 22.86
C ASN A 134 9.51 11.14 24.12
N GLY A 135 10.10 11.06 25.31
CA GLY A 135 9.37 10.96 26.59
C GLY A 135 8.50 9.71 26.76
N ILE A 136 8.67 8.67 25.93
CA ILE A 136 7.90 7.42 25.97
C ILE A 136 8.82 6.19 26.12
N ASP A 137 9.99 6.22 25.49
CA ASP A 137 10.88 5.05 25.49
C ASP A 137 11.61 4.87 26.83
N ILE A 138 11.76 3.61 27.24
CA ILE A 138 12.64 3.20 28.34
C ILE A 138 14.07 3.16 27.80
N PHE A 139 15.01 3.85 28.44
CA PHE A 139 16.38 4.02 27.92
C PHE A 139 17.40 3.10 28.61
N THR A 140 17.06 1.81 28.79
CA THR A 140 17.94 0.84 29.47
C THR A 140 18.57 -0.15 28.49
N ALA A 141 19.77 -0.62 28.82
CA ALA A 141 20.43 -1.74 28.15
C ALA A 141 19.53 -2.97 28.10
N GLU A 142 18.87 -3.27 29.22
CA GLU A 142 17.92 -4.37 29.35
C GLU A 142 16.75 -4.26 28.35
N TYR A 143 16.17 -3.06 28.16
CA TYR A 143 15.13 -2.85 27.16
C TYR A 143 15.58 -3.24 25.75
N ILE A 144 16.79 -2.87 25.37
CA ILE A 144 17.36 -3.20 24.06
C ILE A 144 17.56 -4.72 23.93
N ARG A 145 18.12 -5.37 24.95
CA ARG A 145 18.33 -6.82 24.97
C ARG A 145 17.01 -7.59 24.84
N VAL A 146 16.02 -7.25 25.66
CA VAL A 146 14.71 -7.90 25.68
C VAL A 146 13.99 -7.69 24.34
N GLN A 147 14.03 -6.47 23.78
CA GLN A 147 13.49 -6.22 22.44
C GLN A 147 14.14 -7.10 21.38
N ASN A 148 15.48 -7.16 21.36
CA ASN A 148 16.23 -7.93 20.37
C ASN A 148 15.88 -9.41 20.44
N GLN A 149 15.80 -9.98 21.65
CA GLN A 149 15.44 -11.38 21.85
C GLN A 149 14.00 -11.66 21.38
N MET A 150 13.04 -10.85 21.81
CA MET A 150 11.63 -11.02 21.43
C MET A 150 11.42 -10.91 19.91
N PHE A 151 11.99 -9.89 19.26
CA PHE A 151 11.81 -9.72 17.82
C PHE A 151 12.58 -10.75 16.98
N ARG A 152 13.69 -11.29 17.47
CA ARG A 152 14.36 -12.43 16.83
C ARG A 152 13.52 -13.70 16.90
N GLU A 153 12.86 -13.95 18.03
CA GLU A 153 11.97 -15.10 18.15
C GLU A 153 10.73 -14.95 17.27
N VAL A 154 10.14 -13.75 17.19
CA VAL A 154 9.08 -13.42 16.23
C VAL A 154 9.53 -13.69 14.80
N ALA A 155 10.71 -13.20 14.40
CA ALA A 155 11.24 -13.42 13.06
C ALA A 155 11.44 -14.92 12.76
N LYS A 156 11.96 -15.67 13.73
CA LYS A 156 12.19 -17.11 13.62
C LYS A 156 10.89 -17.91 13.53
N VAL A 157 9.94 -17.68 14.43
CA VAL A 157 8.68 -18.43 14.52
C VAL A 157 7.81 -18.21 13.29
N PHE A 158 7.75 -16.97 12.78
CA PHE A 158 6.96 -16.62 11.60
C PHE A 158 7.74 -16.67 10.29
N ASN A 159 9.02 -17.02 10.34
CA ASN A 159 9.92 -17.03 9.19
C ASN A 159 9.96 -15.68 8.44
N PHE A 160 10.00 -14.58 9.20
CA PHE A 160 10.13 -13.24 8.63
C PHE A 160 11.59 -12.90 8.32
N PRO A 161 11.86 -12.16 7.23
CA PRO A 161 13.18 -11.59 6.97
C PRO A 161 13.68 -10.77 8.17
N LEU A 162 14.88 -11.11 8.65
CA LEU A 162 15.54 -10.44 9.77
C LEU A 162 16.81 -9.75 9.28
N PHE A 163 16.89 -8.44 9.48
CA PHE A 163 18.09 -7.67 9.20
C PHE A 163 18.64 -7.03 10.46
N VAL A 164 19.96 -6.97 10.54
CA VAL A 164 20.68 -6.59 11.75
C VAL A 164 21.52 -5.35 11.46
N LYS A 165 21.27 -4.30 12.24
CA LYS A 165 22.11 -3.12 12.30
C LYS A 165 23.32 -3.39 13.19
N ARG A 166 24.53 -3.29 12.62
CA ARG A 166 25.79 -3.49 13.36
C ARG A 166 26.62 -2.22 13.54
N GLU A 167 26.45 -1.24 12.65
CA GLU A 167 27.23 -0.01 12.64
C GLU A 167 26.34 1.23 12.39
N LEU A 168 26.94 2.42 12.51
CA LEU A 168 26.26 3.70 12.38
C LEU A 168 25.68 3.92 10.97
N LEU A 169 26.40 3.48 9.94
CA LEU A 169 25.98 3.52 8.53
C LEU A 169 25.35 2.19 8.15
N ASN A 170 24.10 2.24 7.69
CA ASN A 170 23.26 1.07 7.49
C ASN A 170 22.95 0.78 6.02
N ALA A 171 23.86 1.13 5.12
CA ALA A 171 23.66 1.00 3.68
C ALA A 171 23.26 -0.43 3.31
N ASP A 172 23.90 -1.45 3.90
CA ASP A 172 23.60 -2.86 3.61
C ASP A 172 22.19 -3.27 4.01
N MET A 173 21.74 -2.92 5.23
CA MET A 173 20.39 -3.23 5.67
C MET A 173 19.33 -2.48 4.86
N HIS A 174 19.61 -1.23 4.47
CA HIS A 174 18.74 -0.48 3.56
C HIS A 174 18.66 -1.15 2.19
N LEU A 175 19.79 -1.58 1.61
CA LEU A 175 19.86 -2.26 0.33
C LEU A 175 19.15 -3.63 0.36
N GLN A 176 19.35 -4.41 1.42
CA GLN A 176 18.65 -5.68 1.64
C GLN A 176 17.14 -5.48 1.78
N THR A 177 16.72 -4.44 2.49
CA THR A 177 15.30 -4.12 2.62
C THR A 177 14.73 -3.67 1.28
N LEU A 178 15.42 -2.78 0.58
CA LEU A 178 15.04 -2.35 -0.77
C LEU A 178 14.98 -3.53 -1.74
N SER A 179 15.89 -4.49 -1.69
CA SER A 179 15.86 -5.64 -2.60
C SER A 179 14.64 -6.54 -2.38
N LEU A 180 14.13 -6.64 -1.15
CA LEU A 180 12.85 -7.30 -0.86
C LEU A 180 11.64 -6.45 -1.26
N LEU A 181 11.73 -5.13 -1.08
CA LEU A 181 10.65 -4.21 -1.41
C LEU A 181 10.52 -4.01 -2.92
N ILE A 182 11.61 -4.00 -3.69
CA ILE A 182 11.62 -3.70 -5.13
C ILE A 182 10.69 -4.62 -5.92
N PRO A 183 10.70 -5.96 -5.76
CA PRO A 183 9.74 -6.83 -6.42
C PRO A 183 8.29 -6.53 -6.03
N ILE A 184 8.04 -6.18 -4.77
CA ILE A 184 6.70 -5.90 -4.25
C ILE A 184 6.19 -4.54 -4.75
N ILE A 185 7.05 -3.51 -4.75
CA ILE A 185 6.80 -2.18 -5.31
C ILE A 185 6.63 -2.27 -6.83
N ARG A 186 7.44 -3.10 -7.52
CA ARG A 186 7.28 -3.43 -8.95
C ARG A 186 6.04 -4.26 -9.24
N ASN A 187 5.31 -4.72 -8.23
CA ASN A 187 3.98 -5.32 -8.38
C ASN A 187 2.85 -4.32 -8.12
N SER A 188 3.15 -3.03 -8.00
CA SER A 188 2.19 -1.92 -8.09
C SER A 188 2.25 -1.29 -9.48
N PRO A 189 1.12 -0.84 -10.06
CA PRO A 189 1.12 -0.08 -11.30
C PRO A 189 1.89 1.22 -11.15
N ILE A 190 2.76 1.55 -12.11
CA ILE A 190 3.57 2.77 -12.13
C ILE A 190 3.23 3.55 -13.40
N ILE A 191 2.89 4.84 -13.24
CA ILE A 191 2.70 5.77 -14.34
C ILE A 191 3.98 6.58 -14.51
N TYR A 192 4.56 6.53 -15.70
CA TYR A 192 5.72 7.31 -16.10
C TYR A 192 5.26 8.47 -16.98
N GLN A 193 5.53 9.69 -16.53
CA GLN A 193 5.33 10.89 -17.35
C GLN A 193 6.57 11.15 -18.19
N MET A 194 6.40 11.36 -19.49
CA MET A 194 7.50 11.70 -20.40
C MET A 194 7.63 13.23 -20.51
N GLY A 195 8.82 13.78 -20.27
CA GLY A 195 9.15 15.21 -20.42
C GLY A 195 9.24 16.03 -19.12
N GLU A 196 9.67 17.29 -19.22
CA GLU A 196 9.99 18.20 -18.09
C GLU A 196 8.76 18.87 -17.43
N ARG A 197 7.59 18.21 -17.41
CA ARG A 197 6.39 18.77 -16.74
C ARG A 197 6.24 18.22 -15.33
N GLU A 198 5.77 19.08 -14.43
CA GLU A 198 5.48 18.75 -13.03
C GLU A 198 4.48 17.59 -12.96
N ILE A 199 4.79 16.59 -12.12
CA ILE A 199 3.96 15.41 -11.90
C ILE A 199 2.72 15.84 -11.13
N LYS A 200 1.54 15.75 -11.74
CA LYS A 200 0.28 16.00 -11.05
C LYS A 200 -0.02 14.83 -10.11
N THR A 201 0.26 14.99 -8.83
CA THR A 201 -0.18 14.05 -7.79
C THR A 201 -1.67 14.29 -7.49
N LYS A 202 -2.49 13.26 -7.63
CA LYS A 202 -3.90 13.30 -7.22
C LYS A 202 -4.05 12.98 -5.73
N PRO A 203 -5.17 13.38 -5.10
CA PRO A 203 -5.51 12.97 -3.74
C PRO A 203 -5.47 11.46 -3.57
N ALA A 204 -5.04 10.99 -2.40
CA ALA A 204 -4.79 9.57 -2.11
C ALA A 204 -6.00 8.62 -2.27
N ASN A 205 -7.22 9.16 -2.41
CA ASN A 205 -8.46 8.38 -2.47
C ASN A 205 -9.14 8.38 -3.86
N ASP A 206 -8.54 9.02 -4.86
CA ASP A 206 -9.10 9.04 -6.21
C ASP A 206 -8.91 7.68 -6.89
N ALA A 207 -9.96 7.15 -7.50
CA ALA A 207 -9.90 5.85 -8.18
C ALA A 207 -9.02 5.85 -9.44
N GLY A 208 -8.93 6.98 -10.14
CA GLY A 208 -8.25 7.09 -11.43
C GLY A 208 -7.24 8.23 -11.51
N SER A 209 -6.10 7.98 -12.16
CA SER A 209 -5.07 8.96 -12.43
C SER A 209 -5.34 9.67 -13.76
N ASP A 210 -5.35 11.00 -13.76
CA ASP A 210 -5.57 11.77 -15.00
C ASP A 210 -4.41 11.53 -15.98
N LEU A 211 -4.71 11.36 -17.27
CA LEU A 211 -3.73 11.26 -18.34
C LEU A 211 -3.78 12.52 -19.21
N THR A 212 -2.62 12.95 -19.70
CA THR A 212 -2.41 14.24 -20.33
C THR A 212 -2.27 14.09 -21.83
N VAL A 213 -2.96 14.92 -22.59
CA VAL A 213 -2.86 14.92 -24.06
C VAL A 213 -1.48 15.43 -24.51
N SER A 214 -0.86 14.73 -25.46
CA SER A 214 0.51 14.99 -25.93
C SER A 214 0.64 15.97 -27.08
N SER A 215 -0.47 16.40 -27.68
CA SER A 215 -0.48 17.38 -28.78
C SER A 215 -1.87 17.98 -28.93
N ASN A 216 -1.97 19.20 -29.46
CA ASN A 216 -3.26 19.80 -29.80
C ASN A 216 -4.03 18.90 -30.78
N VAL A 217 -5.31 18.65 -30.51
CA VAL A 217 -6.16 17.79 -31.33
C VAL A 217 -7.55 18.38 -31.46
N VAL A 218 -8.11 18.29 -32.67
CA VAL A 218 -9.51 18.62 -32.95
C VAL A 218 -10.30 17.33 -32.93
N LEU A 219 -11.28 17.24 -32.03
CA LEU A 219 -12.20 16.11 -31.92
C LEU A 219 -13.46 16.44 -32.70
N LEU A 220 -13.79 15.59 -33.68
CA LEU A 220 -14.95 15.77 -34.56
C LEU A 220 -16.05 14.76 -34.24
N ILE A 221 -17.30 15.24 -34.26
CA ILE A 221 -18.50 14.40 -34.13
C ILE A 221 -18.56 13.40 -35.30
N GLY A 222 -19.05 12.19 -35.02
CA GLY A 222 -19.22 11.14 -36.03
C GLY A 222 -17.90 10.52 -36.51
N LYS A 223 -16.77 10.90 -35.91
CA LYS A 223 -15.46 10.30 -36.13
C LYS A 223 -14.98 9.55 -34.89
N LEU A 224 -14.21 8.49 -35.12
CA LEU A 224 -13.40 7.88 -34.09
C LEU A 224 -12.10 8.69 -34.01
N ASN A 225 -11.97 9.51 -32.98
CA ASN A 225 -10.84 10.39 -32.80
C ASN A 225 -9.76 9.66 -32.01
N GLN A 226 -8.51 9.68 -32.50
CA GLN A 226 -7.38 9.11 -31.78
C GLN A 226 -6.63 10.23 -31.04
N VAL A 227 -6.42 10.05 -29.75
CA VAL A 227 -5.74 11.01 -28.89
C VAL A 227 -4.49 10.35 -28.31
N CYS A 228 -3.33 10.95 -28.58
CA CYS A 228 -2.06 10.54 -28.01
C CYS A 228 -1.89 11.16 -26.61
N LEU A 229 -1.34 10.38 -25.69
CA LEU A 229 -1.13 10.76 -24.29
C LEU A 229 0.37 10.87 -23.97
N LEU A 230 0.72 11.70 -22.99
CA LEU A 230 2.12 11.94 -22.59
C LEU A 230 2.69 10.81 -21.74
N GLU A 231 1.83 10.08 -21.04
CA GLU A 231 2.24 9.06 -20.09
C GLU A 231 2.49 7.70 -20.76
N ARG A 232 3.41 6.94 -20.18
CA ARG A 232 3.54 5.50 -20.34
C ARG A 232 3.22 4.83 -19.02
N VAL A 233 2.80 3.58 -19.06
CA VAL A 233 2.44 2.85 -17.84
C VAL A 233 3.18 1.53 -17.82
N TYR A 234 3.67 1.18 -16.65
CA TYR A 234 4.05 -0.19 -16.32
C TYR A 234 2.94 -0.76 -15.47
N ILE A 235 2.33 -1.83 -15.94
CA ILE A 235 1.23 -2.49 -15.25
C ILE A 235 1.70 -3.90 -14.87
N PRO A 236 1.77 -4.25 -13.58
CA PRO A 236 2.23 -5.57 -13.18
C PRO A 236 1.24 -6.67 -13.59
N LYS A 237 1.73 -7.90 -13.71
CA LYS A 237 0.89 -9.09 -13.95
C LYS A 237 -0.18 -9.21 -12.87
N GLY A 238 -1.39 -9.61 -13.28
CA GLY A 238 -2.55 -9.67 -12.38
C GLY A 238 -3.36 -8.37 -12.32
N PHE A 239 -2.96 -7.34 -13.07
CA PHE A 239 -3.71 -6.11 -13.23
C PHE A 239 -3.90 -5.77 -14.72
N MET A 240 -4.92 -4.97 -15.00
CA MET A 240 -5.09 -4.23 -16.24
C MET A 240 -5.25 -2.74 -15.95
N GLY A 241 -4.99 -1.90 -16.95
CA GLY A 241 -5.35 -0.49 -16.92
C GLY A 241 -6.63 -0.26 -17.70
N LEU A 242 -7.62 0.42 -17.11
CA LEU A 242 -8.83 0.86 -17.79
C LEU A 242 -8.79 2.37 -17.96
N ILE A 243 -8.59 2.82 -19.20
CA ILE A 243 -8.73 4.23 -19.56
C ILE A 243 -10.23 4.55 -19.65
N LYS A 244 -10.64 5.57 -18.91
CA LYS A 244 -12.00 6.08 -18.87
C LYS A 244 -12.05 7.59 -19.02
N GLU A 245 -13.17 8.09 -19.56
CA GLU A 245 -13.43 9.51 -19.65
C GLU A 245 -13.44 10.18 -18.26
N ARG A 246 -13.00 11.44 -18.20
CA ARG A 246 -13.27 12.29 -17.03
C ARG A 246 -14.71 12.76 -17.09
N SER A 247 -15.39 12.83 -15.94
CA SER A 247 -16.79 13.28 -15.87
C SER A 247 -16.99 14.68 -16.47
N SER A 248 -16.01 15.57 -16.33
CA SER A 248 -16.02 16.90 -16.94
C SER A 248 -15.94 16.87 -18.46
N ALA A 249 -15.13 15.97 -19.04
CA ALA A 249 -15.01 15.79 -20.48
C ALA A 249 -16.27 15.16 -21.08
N ALA A 250 -16.82 14.15 -20.41
CA ALA A 250 -18.10 13.54 -20.76
C ALA A 250 -19.22 14.59 -20.80
N LYS A 251 -19.31 15.43 -19.75
CA LYS A 251 -20.35 16.48 -19.66
C LYS A 251 -20.18 17.61 -20.67
N LYS A 252 -18.95 18.08 -20.92
CA LYS A 252 -18.70 19.24 -21.78
C LYS A 252 -18.74 18.92 -23.27
N MET A 253 -18.25 17.74 -23.65
CA MET A 253 -18.02 17.36 -25.06
C MET A 253 -18.86 16.15 -25.49
N GLY A 254 -19.57 15.49 -24.57
CA GLY A 254 -20.15 14.16 -24.82
C GLY A 254 -19.08 13.11 -25.09
N LEU A 255 -17.89 13.27 -24.49
CA LEU A 255 -16.75 12.38 -24.75
C LEU A 255 -17.02 10.99 -24.16
N SER A 256 -16.84 9.96 -24.99
CA SER A 256 -16.86 8.56 -24.57
C SER A 256 -15.59 7.86 -25.06
N VAL A 257 -14.93 7.12 -24.18
CA VAL A 257 -13.79 6.28 -24.55
C VAL A 257 -14.28 5.01 -25.25
N VAL A 258 -13.69 4.70 -26.40
CA VAL A 258 -13.92 3.46 -27.14
C VAL A 258 -12.75 2.51 -26.86
N GLY A 259 -13.04 1.35 -26.25
CA GLY A 259 -12.02 0.44 -25.75
C GLY A 259 -11.43 0.92 -24.43
N GLY A 260 -10.10 1.02 -24.33
CA GLY A 260 -9.40 1.56 -23.17
C GLY A 260 -8.75 0.52 -22.25
N VAL A 261 -8.73 -0.75 -22.62
CA VAL A 261 -7.98 -1.78 -21.90
C VAL A 261 -6.49 -1.67 -22.26
N ILE A 262 -5.64 -1.56 -21.24
CA ILE A 262 -4.18 -1.57 -21.34
C ILE A 262 -3.65 -2.79 -20.61
N ASP A 263 -2.94 -3.65 -21.32
CA ASP A 263 -2.38 -4.90 -20.80
C ASP A 263 -1.12 -4.67 -19.94
N ALA A 264 -0.87 -5.60 -19.02
CA ALA A 264 0.30 -5.61 -18.13
C ALA A 264 1.66 -5.45 -18.87
N GLU A 265 1.78 -6.07 -20.03
CA GLU A 265 3.04 -6.13 -20.78
C GLU A 265 3.17 -5.02 -21.84
N TYR A 266 2.19 -4.10 -21.92
CA TYR A 266 2.22 -3.00 -22.87
C TYR A 266 3.14 -1.86 -22.39
N MET A 267 4.27 -1.65 -23.08
CA MET A 267 5.25 -0.59 -22.78
C MET A 267 5.25 0.55 -23.83
N GLY A 268 4.30 0.53 -24.76
CA GLY A 268 4.19 1.49 -25.84
C GLY A 268 3.65 2.86 -25.38
N PRO A 269 3.65 3.87 -26.28
CA PRO A 269 3.00 5.16 -26.03
C PRO A 269 1.49 4.99 -25.87
N LEU A 270 0.91 5.56 -24.82
CA LEU A 270 -0.54 5.48 -24.62
C LEU A 270 -1.29 6.30 -25.69
N THR A 271 -2.25 5.64 -26.32
CA THR A 271 -3.21 6.25 -27.25
C THR A 271 -4.60 5.78 -26.90
N VAL A 272 -5.57 6.69 -27.00
CA VAL A 272 -6.98 6.40 -26.70
C VAL A 272 -7.86 6.78 -27.88
N ALA A 273 -8.80 5.92 -28.22
CA ALA A 273 -9.84 6.21 -29.20
C ALA A 273 -11.07 6.78 -28.47
N VAL A 274 -11.61 7.89 -28.96
CA VAL A 274 -12.75 8.59 -28.35
C VAL A 274 -13.77 9.03 -29.38
N THR A 275 -15.04 9.02 -28.98
CA THR A 275 -16.14 9.68 -29.71
C THR A 275 -16.62 10.88 -28.91
N VAL A 276 -17.15 11.89 -29.60
CA VAL A 276 -17.70 13.12 -28.99
C VAL A 276 -19.08 13.42 -29.57
N MET A 277 -19.91 14.13 -28.79
CA MET A 277 -21.20 14.65 -29.23
C MET A 277 -21.14 16.14 -29.60
N LYS A 278 -19.99 16.79 -29.38
CA LYS A 278 -19.73 18.18 -29.74
C LYS A 278 -18.31 18.33 -30.29
N ASP A 279 -18.16 18.99 -31.45
CA ASP A 279 -16.84 19.36 -31.99
C ASP A 279 -16.07 20.18 -30.95
N SER A 280 -14.85 19.76 -30.64
CA SER A 280 -14.08 20.28 -29.52
C SER A 280 -12.60 20.34 -29.85
N ILE A 281 -11.92 21.39 -29.39
CA ILE A 281 -10.46 21.49 -29.45
C ILE A 281 -9.91 21.13 -28.07
N VAL A 282 -8.95 20.21 -28.05
CA VAL A 282 -8.22 19.82 -26.85
C VAL A 282 -6.77 20.21 -27.02
N TRP A 283 -6.21 20.91 -26.03
CA TRP A 283 -4.86 21.44 -26.10
C TRP A 283 -3.86 20.52 -25.41
N LEU A 284 -2.60 20.62 -25.84
CA LEU A 284 -1.46 19.99 -25.17
C LEU A 284 -1.47 20.34 -23.67
N GLY A 285 -1.49 19.34 -22.80
CA GLY A 285 -1.56 19.55 -21.35
C GLY A 285 -2.94 19.41 -20.72
N ASP A 286 -4.00 19.35 -21.53
CA ASP A 286 -5.33 19.02 -21.04
C ASP A 286 -5.39 17.55 -20.62
N SER A 287 -6.19 17.27 -19.59
CA SER A 287 -6.53 15.90 -19.19
C SER A 287 -8.01 15.67 -19.46
N ILE A 288 -8.32 14.83 -20.45
CA ILE A 288 -9.71 14.50 -20.86
C ILE A 288 -10.11 13.07 -20.49
N VAL A 289 -9.13 12.22 -20.17
CA VAL A 289 -9.28 10.84 -19.74
C VAL A 289 -8.44 10.58 -18.48
N GLN A 290 -8.72 9.47 -17.82
CA GLN A 290 -8.03 8.97 -16.64
C GLN A 290 -7.83 7.46 -16.77
N ILE A 291 -6.85 6.89 -16.09
CA ILE A 291 -6.63 5.44 -16.00
C ILE A 291 -6.96 4.93 -14.60
N VAL A 292 -7.67 3.80 -14.53
CA VAL A 292 -7.98 3.07 -13.32
C VAL A 292 -7.32 1.70 -13.41
N PHE A 293 -6.57 1.28 -12.39
CA PHE A 293 -5.98 -0.06 -12.37
C PHE A 293 -6.93 -1.05 -11.72
N ILE A 294 -7.22 -2.14 -12.43
CA ILE A 294 -8.20 -3.14 -12.01
C ILE A 294 -7.49 -4.49 -11.87
N PRO A 295 -7.57 -5.16 -10.72
CA PRO A 295 -7.11 -6.54 -10.58
C PRO A 295 -7.88 -7.46 -11.54
N ILE A 296 -7.17 -8.38 -12.18
CA ILE A 296 -7.77 -9.36 -13.08
C ILE A 296 -7.59 -10.78 -12.55
N VAL A 297 -8.61 -11.61 -12.77
CA VAL A 297 -8.52 -13.06 -12.57
C VAL A 297 -8.41 -13.69 -13.95
N LYS A 298 -7.32 -14.43 -14.19
CA LYS A 298 -7.16 -15.17 -15.43
C LYS A 298 -7.99 -16.45 -15.35
N GLY A 299 -9.07 -16.50 -16.12
CA GLY A 299 -9.87 -17.71 -16.28
C GLY A 299 -9.09 -18.80 -17.01
N ASN A 300 -9.28 -20.05 -16.57
CA ASN A 300 -8.85 -21.22 -17.34
C ASN A 300 -10.01 -21.68 -18.20
N PHE A 301 -9.79 -21.81 -19.51
CA PHE A 301 -10.78 -22.39 -20.40
C PHE A 301 -10.80 -23.91 -20.19
N CYS A 302 -11.99 -24.47 -19.92
CA CYS A 302 -12.21 -25.92 -19.92
C CYS A 302 -13.34 -26.26 -20.90
N ASN A 303 -13.19 -27.34 -21.66
CA ASN A 303 -14.22 -27.84 -22.55
C ASN A 303 -15.24 -28.63 -21.72
N CYS A 304 -16.30 -27.97 -21.27
CA CYS A 304 -17.41 -28.60 -20.58
C CYS A 304 -18.75 -28.05 -21.09
N ASN A 305 -19.83 -28.83 -20.93
CA ASN A 305 -21.16 -28.33 -21.24
C ASN A 305 -21.67 -27.46 -20.07
N VAL A 306 -21.65 -26.13 -20.27
CA VAL A 306 -22.08 -25.16 -19.26
C VAL A 306 -23.60 -25.27 -18.96
N GLN A 307 -24.41 -25.86 -19.85
CA GLN A 307 -25.85 -26.06 -19.62
C GLN A 307 -26.15 -27.02 -18.45
N GLY A 308 -25.16 -27.77 -17.96
CA GLY A 308 -25.31 -28.61 -16.77
C GLY A 308 -25.39 -27.82 -15.44
N PHE A 309 -25.11 -26.50 -15.45
CA PHE A 309 -25.15 -25.66 -14.26
C PHE A 309 -26.45 -24.85 -14.22
N ALA A 310 -27.41 -25.28 -13.41
CA ALA A 310 -28.67 -24.54 -13.22
C ALA A 310 -28.42 -23.24 -12.43
N THR A 311 -28.85 -22.10 -13.00
CA THR A 311 -28.83 -20.80 -12.31
C THR A 311 -30.23 -20.19 -12.32
N LEU A 312 -30.53 -19.34 -11.33
CA LEU A 312 -31.81 -18.61 -11.26
C LEU A 312 -32.05 -17.70 -12.48
N ARG A 313 -30.99 -17.26 -13.16
CA ARG A 313 -31.09 -16.40 -14.35
C ARG A 313 -31.31 -17.19 -15.64
N GLY A 314 -30.79 -18.42 -15.73
CA GLY A 314 -30.86 -19.23 -16.95
C GLY A 314 -30.22 -18.53 -18.15
N GLU A 315 -30.89 -18.55 -19.30
CA GLU A 315 -30.44 -17.96 -20.56
C GLU A 315 -30.92 -16.49 -20.76
N ASN A 316 -31.54 -15.89 -19.74
CA ASN A 316 -32.16 -14.57 -19.84
C ASN A 316 -31.13 -13.41 -19.85
N GLY A 317 -31.16 -12.59 -20.91
CA GLY A 317 -30.33 -11.40 -21.13
C GLY A 317 -31.12 -10.21 -21.72
N TRP A 318 -30.45 -9.07 -21.95
CA TRP A 318 -31.01 -7.92 -22.68
C TRP A 318 -32.36 -7.37 -22.15
N GLY A 319 -32.43 -6.99 -20.88
CA GLY A 319 -33.63 -6.36 -20.30
C GLY A 319 -34.71 -7.34 -19.84
N SER A 320 -34.38 -8.63 -19.71
CA SER A 320 -35.27 -9.72 -19.29
C SER A 320 -35.90 -9.55 -17.89
N THR A 321 -35.44 -8.61 -17.07
CA THR A 321 -36.00 -8.29 -15.75
C THR A 321 -36.94 -7.07 -15.77
N GLY A 322 -37.26 -6.53 -16.95
CA GLY A 322 -38.08 -5.32 -17.13
C GLY A 322 -37.26 -4.03 -17.08
N GLY A 323 -37.65 -3.02 -17.87
CA GLY A 323 -37.00 -1.70 -17.86
C GLY A 323 -37.25 -0.78 -19.06
N TYR A 324 -37.82 -1.27 -20.17
CA TYR A 324 -38.28 -0.42 -21.27
C TYR A 324 -39.67 -0.89 -21.73
N CYS A 325 -40.72 -0.17 -21.32
CA CYS A 325 -42.02 -0.27 -21.97
C CYS A 325 -41.88 0.32 -23.38
N ASN A 326 -42.06 -0.50 -24.41
CA ASN A 326 -42.48 0.00 -25.70
C ASN A 326 -43.97 0.34 -25.58
N ASP A 327 -44.29 1.60 -25.27
CA ASP A 327 -45.57 2.15 -25.69
C ASP A 327 -45.45 2.51 -27.18
N ALA A 328 -45.72 1.51 -28.02
CA ALA A 328 -46.05 1.71 -29.42
C ALA A 328 -47.24 0.80 -29.73
N GLN A 329 -48.45 1.34 -29.52
CA GLN A 329 -49.63 0.95 -30.29
C GLN A 329 -49.71 1.82 -31.53
#